data_AF-A0A9D6PPW9-F1
#
_entry.id   AF-A0A9D6PPW9-F1
#
_cell.length_a   1.000
_cell.length_b   1.000
_cell.length_c   1.000
_cell.angle_alpha   90.00
_cell.angle_beta   90.00
_cell.angle_gamma   90.00
#
_symmetry.space_group_name_H-M   'P 1'
#
loop_
_entity.id
_entity.type
_entity.pdbx_description
1 polymer ?
#
loop_
_entity_poly.entity_id
_entity_poly.type
_entity_poly.pdbx_seq_one_letter_code
_entity_poly.pdbx_strand_id
1 'polypeptide(L)'
;AGPLPAPGTAGEFCLRPEDIRLVWPEKAGERPNVLRGRLTAEVERGVDYLLRFRSEGTAAVAGDIEIHCSEHLHYLMELAPGKAVWIALPPDKLHVLTPVPDDGAVG
;
A
#
# COMPACT_ATOMS: atom_id res chain seq x y z
N ALA A 1 14.45 -17.36 1.78
CA ALA A 1 14.33 -16.16 0.93
C ALA A 1 15.12 -16.43 -0.34
N GLY A 2 14.53 -16.22 -1.52
CA GLY A 2 15.24 -16.37 -2.80
C GLY A 2 16.24 -15.24 -3.04
N PRO A 3 17.07 -15.34 -4.10
CA PRO A 3 17.93 -14.24 -4.51
C PRO A 3 17.10 -13.00 -4.87
N LEU A 4 17.58 -11.82 -4.50
CA LEU A 4 16.96 -10.56 -4.92
C LEU A 4 17.12 -10.39 -6.44
N PRO A 5 16.14 -9.79 -7.13
CA PRO A 5 16.26 -9.48 -8.55
C PRO A 5 17.42 -8.49 -8.80
N ALA A 6 18.01 -8.56 -9.99
CA ALA A 6 19.08 -7.65 -10.38
C ALA A 6 18.58 -6.19 -10.44
N PRO A 7 19.44 -5.20 -10.14
CA PRO A 7 19.08 -3.80 -10.32
C PRO A 7 18.60 -3.50 -11.74
N GLY A 8 17.51 -2.75 -11.86
CA GLY A 8 16.88 -2.43 -13.15
C GLY A 8 15.87 -3.48 -13.64
N THR A 9 15.76 -4.64 -12.98
CA THR A 9 14.68 -5.60 -13.26
C THR A 9 13.37 -5.11 -12.64
N ALA A 10 12.29 -5.12 -13.42
CA ALA A 10 10.95 -4.89 -12.89
C ALA A 10 10.60 -6.01 -11.91
N GLY A 11 10.19 -5.62 -10.69
CA GLY A 11 9.81 -6.54 -9.63
C GLY A 11 8.41 -6.23 -9.14
N GLU A 12 7.70 -7.28 -8.75
CA GLU A 12 6.44 -7.14 -8.03
C GLU A 12 6.72 -7.14 -6.52
N PHE A 13 5.95 -6.34 -5.80
CA PHE A 13 6.03 -6.26 -4.35
C PHE A 13 4.67 -6.57 -3.75
N CYS A 14 4.67 -7.31 -2.65
CA CYS A 14 3.48 -7.62 -1.87
C CYS A 14 3.64 -7.07 -0.46
N LEU A 15 2.57 -6.48 0.05
CA LEU A 15 2.46 -5.99 1.41
C LEU A 15 1.03 -6.23 1.88
N ARG A 16 0.86 -6.63 3.14
CA ARG A 16 -0.47 -6.86 3.70
C ARG A 16 -1.16 -5.52 4.02
N PRO A 17 -2.49 -5.39 3.85
CA PRO A 17 -3.22 -4.17 4.18
C PRO A 17 -2.99 -3.66 5.60
N GLU A 18 -2.85 -4.56 6.58
CA GLU A 18 -2.59 -4.26 8.00
C GLU A 18 -1.18 -3.75 8.31
N ASP A 19 -0.23 -3.97 7.39
CA ASP A 19 1.16 -3.50 7.55
C ASP A 19 1.37 -2.10 6.96
N ILE A 20 0.41 -1.59 6.17
CA ILE A 20 0.45 -0.24 5.62
C ILE A 20 0.12 0.77 6.72
N ARG A 21 0.91 1.84 6.81
CA ARG A 21 0.74 2.87 7.85
C ARG A 21 0.20 4.14 7.25
N LEU A 22 -0.93 4.62 7.76
CA LEU A 22 -1.35 6.01 7.55
C LEU A 22 -0.38 6.96 8.26
N VAL A 23 -0.03 8.03 7.59
CA VAL A 23 0.97 8.99 8.07
C VAL A 23 0.38 10.39 8.06
N TRP A 24 0.56 11.11 9.16
CA TRP A 24 0.24 12.52 9.23
C TRP A 24 1.17 13.33 8.32
N PRO A 25 0.68 14.35 7.60
CA PRO A 25 1.49 15.10 6.62
C PRO A 25 2.83 15.60 7.18
N GLU A 26 2.84 16.09 8.41
CA GLU A 26 4.02 16.60 9.13
C GLU A 26 5.04 15.51 9.49
N LYS A 27 4.64 14.25 9.46
CA LYS A 27 5.49 13.07 9.73
C LYS A 27 5.94 12.35 8.46
N ALA A 28 5.50 12.79 7.28
CA ALA A 28 5.83 12.14 6.01
C ALA A 28 7.35 12.14 5.73
N GLY A 29 8.08 13.20 6.10
CA GLY A 29 9.53 13.29 5.88
C GLY A 29 10.38 12.41 6.79
N GLU A 30 9.81 11.87 7.87
CA GLU A 30 10.52 11.05 8.86
C GLU A 30 10.47 9.55 8.54
N ARG A 31 9.71 9.14 7.52
CA ARG A 31 9.47 7.71 7.20
C ARG A 31 10.02 7.33 5.82
N PRO A 32 10.56 6.11 5.68
CA PRO A 32 10.90 5.56 4.37
C PRO A 32 9.62 5.20 3.58
N ASN A 33 9.74 5.14 2.25
CA ASN A 33 8.72 4.63 1.33
C ASN A 33 7.33 5.27 1.54
N VAL A 34 7.30 6.60 1.59
CA VAL A 34 6.05 7.34 1.74
C VAL A 34 5.45 7.68 0.38
N LEU A 35 4.18 7.35 0.20
CA LEU A 35 3.39 7.68 -0.96
C LEU A 35 2.30 8.68 -0.58
N ARG A 36 2.10 9.68 -1.42
CA ARG A 36 0.96 10.59 -1.35
C ARG A 36 -0.12 10.12 -2.32
N GLY A 37 -1.37 10.23 -1.92
CA GLY A 37 -2.49 9.83 -2.75
C GLY A 37 -3.83 10.25 -2.17
N ARG A 38 -4.89 9.62 -2.67
CA ARG A 38 -6.26 9.87 -2.22
C ARG A 38 -6.96 8.56 -1.89
N LEU A 39 -7.83 8.61 -0.88
CA LEU A 39 -8.77 7.52 -0.64
C LEU A 39 -9.81 7.50 -1.76
N THR A 40 -10.03 6.34 -2.38
CA THR A 40 -11.00 6.17 -3.48
C THR A 40 -12.31 5.56 -2.98
N ALA A 41 -12.25 4.74 -1.94
CA ALA A 41 -13.40 4.10 -1.33
C ALA A 41 -13.06 3.64 0.11
N GLU A 42 -14.10 3.27 0.85
CA GLU A 42 -13.98 2.62 2.15
C GLU A 42 -15.10 1.59 2.33
N VAL A 43 -14.83 0.58 3.16
CA VAL A 43 -15.80 -0.44 3.58
C VAL A 43 -15.70 -0.58 5.09
N GLU A 44 -16.81 -0.30 5.78
CA GLU A 44 -16.93 -0.55 7.21
C GLU A 44 -17.10 -2.06 7.48
N ARG A 45 -16.36 -2.57 8.46
CA ARG A 45 -16.36 -3.98 8.88
C ARG A 45 -16.53 -4.10 10.39
N GLY A 46 -17.48 -3.36 10.93
CA GLY A 46 -17.85 -3.39 12.35
C GLY A 46 -16.90 -2.61 13.24
N VAL A 47 -15.70 -3.15 13.51
CA VAL A 47 -14.69 -2.51 14.39
C VAL A 47 -13.48 -1.94 13.63
N ASP A 48 -13.45 -2.16 12.32
CA ASP A 48 -12.40 -1.68 11.43
C ASP A 48 -12.97 -1.25 10.08
N TYR A 49 -12.12 -0.56 9.33
CA TYR A 49 -12.38 -0.09 7.98
C TYR A 49 -11.33 -0.68 7.05
N LEU A 50 -11.78 -1.12 5.88
CA LEU A 50 -10.91 -1.38 4.74
C LEU A 50 -10.98 -0.18 3.81
N LEU A 51 -9.87 0.55 3.69
CA LEU A 51 -9.76 1.73 2.84
C LEU A 51 -9.12 1.34 1.51
N ARG A 52 -9.54 1.98 0.43
CA ARG A 52 -8.86 1.93 -0.86
C ARG A 52 -8.14 3.24 -1.11
N PHE A 53 -6.87 3.15 -1.45
CA PHE A 53 -5.98 4.28 -1.68
C PHE A 53 -5.43 4.23 -3.09
N ARG A 54 -5.43 5.35 -3.80
CA ARG A 54 -4.73 5.50 -5.07
C ARG A 54 -3.61 6.52 -4.93
N SER A 55 -2.39 6.08 -5.24
CA SER A 55 -1.23 6.96 -5.27
C SER A 55 -1.36 8.04 -6.35
N GLU A 56 -0.74 9.20 -6.13
CA GLU A 56 -0.58 10.22 -7.16
C GLU A 56 0.51 9.82 -8.18
N GLY A 57 0.44 10.40 -9.39
CA GLY A 57 1.46 10.21 -10.44
C GLY A 57 1.31 8.89 -11.22
N THR A 58 2.42 8.43 -11.81
CA THR A 58 2.46 7.24 -12.68
C THR A 58 2.12 5.95 -11.95
N ALA A 59 2.36 5.89 -10.63
CA ALA A 59 2.01 4.76 -9.79
C ALA A 59 0.49 4.51 -9.72
N ALA A 60 -0.35 5.51 -10.03
CA ALA A 60 -1.80 5.36 -10.08
C ALA A 60 -2.28 4.30 -11.09
N VAL A 61 -1.46 3.99 -12.11
CA VAL A 61 -1.78 2.99 -13.15
C VAL A 61 -1.80 1.57 -12.56
N ALA A 62 -1.10 1.34 -11.45
CA ALA A 62 -1.10 0.04 -10.77
C ALA A 62 -2.43 -0.27 -10.04
N GLY A 63 -3.33 0.71 -9.93
CA GLY A 63 -4.63 0.53 -9.29
C GLY A 63 -4.67 1.00 -7.84
N ASP A 64 -5.60 0.44 -7.07
CA ASP A 64 -5.83 0.81 -5.69
C ASP A 64 -5.07 -0.13 -4.74
N ILE A 65 -4.54 0.45 -3.67
CA ILE A 65 -3.91 -0.24 -2.55
C ILE A 65 -4.93 -0.32 -1.42
N GLU A 66 -5.14 -1.51 -0.88
CA GLU A 66 -6.02 -1.73 0.26
C GLU A 66 -5.28 -1.51 1.57
N ILE A 67 -5.92 -0.81 2.51
CA ILE A 67 -5.35 -0.45 3.82
C ILE A 67 -6.35 -0.84 4.90
N HIS A 68 -5.89 -1.61 5.88
CA HIS A 68 -6.69 -1.91 7.05
C HIS A 68 -6.49 -0.81 8.10
N CYS A 69 -7.59 -0.22 8.55
CA CYS A 69 -7.59 0.90 9.47
C CYS A 69 -8.55 0.63 10.63
N SER A 70 -8.12 0.83 11.87
CA SER A 70 -9.03 0.77 13.02
C SER A 70 -10.03 1.93 13.00
N GLU A 71 -11.23 1.73 13.50
CA GLU A 71 -12.25 2.78 13.68
C GLU A 71 -11.71 4.03 14.39
N HIS A 72 -10.94 3.86 15.47
CA HIS A 72 -10.34 4.98 16.20
C HIS A 72 -9.46 5.86 15.30
N LEU A 73 -8.59 5.24 14.48
CA LEU A 73 -7.70 5.97 13.57
C LEU A 73 -8.47 6.62 12.42
N HIS A 74 -9.51 5.94 11.92
CA HIS A 74 -10.41 6.48 10.89
C HIS A 74 -11.02 7.81 11.35
N TYR A 75 -11.61 7.84 12.54
CA TYR A 75 -12.18 9.06 13.11
C TYR A 75 -11.13 10.10 13.45
N LEU A 76 -10.01 9.69 14.07
CA LEU A 76 -8.95 10.61 14.48
C LEU A 76 -8.37 11.37 13.28
N MET A 77 -8.19 10.68 12.16
CA MET A 77 -7.67 11.28 10.93
C MET A 77 -8.79 11.80 10.01
N GLU A 78 -10.05 11.78 10.44
CA GLU A 78 -11.23 12.14 9.65
C GLU A 78 -11.19 11.56 8.22
N LEU A 79 -10.92 10.24 8.11
CA LEU A 79 -10.76 9.58 6.82
C LEU A 79 -12.10 9.50 6.08
N ALA A 80 -12.06 9.73 4.78
CA ALA A 80 -13.21 9.63 3.90
C ALA A 80 -12.76 9.50 2.44
N PRO A 81 -13.57 8.91 1.54
CA PRO A 81 -13.30 8.93 0.12
C PRO A 81 -13.08 10.35 -0.41
N GLY A 82 -12.09 10.52 -1.30
CA GLY A 82 -11.64 11.79 -1.85
C GLY A 82 -10.57 12.51 -1.04
N LYS A 83 -10.39 12.14 0.24
CA LYS A 83 -9.39 12.76 1.12
C LYS A 83 -7.97 12.44 0.67
N ALA A 84 -7.13 13.47 0.63
CA ALA A 84 -5.69 13.30 0.40
C ALA A 84 -5.01 12.79 1.68
N VAL A 85 -4.23 11.73 1.54
CA VAL A 85 -3.53 11.06 2.65
C VAL A 85 -2.12 10.65 2.25
N TRP A 86 -1.29 10.41 3.26
CA TRP A 86 0.05 9.84 3.10
C TRP A 86 0.05 8.44 3.70
N ILE A 87 0.68 7.52 2.99
CA ILE A 87 0.89 6.16 3.47
C ILE A 87 2.38 5.84 3.46
N ALA A 88 2.85 5.11 4.47
CA ALA A 88 4.18 4.54 4.47
C ALA A 88 4.09 3.03 4.23
N LEU A 89 5.03 2.51 3.44
CA LEU A 89 5.21 1.09 3.17
C LEU A 89 6.48 0.61 3.92
N PRO A 90 6.34 0.07 5.15
CA PRO A 90 7.51 -0.30 5.95
C PRO A 90 8.39 -1.32 5.23
N PRO A 91 9.70 -1.07 5.07
CA PRO A 91 10.58 -1.93 4.28
C PRO A 91 10.74 -3.33 4.88
N ASP A 92 10.60 -3.47 6.21
CA ASP A 92 10.65 -4.74 6.93
C ASP A 92 9.44 -5.65 6.68
N LYS A 93 8.36 -5.09 6.14
CA LYS A 93 7.11 -5.80 5.81
C LYS A 93 6.94 -6.03 4.31
N LEU A 94 7.78 -5.41 3.50
CA LEU A 94 7.67 -5.44 2.05
C LEU A 94 8.30 -6.73 1.51
N HIS A 95 7.51 -7.51 0.80
CA HIS A 95 7.97 -8.76 0.20
C HIS A 95 8.21 -8.56 -1.30
N VAL A 96 9.42 -8.86 -1.75
CA VAL A 96 9.73 -8.89 -3.18
C VAL A 96 9.32 -10.24 -3.73
N LEU A 97 8.42 -10.24 -4.72
CA LEU A 97 8.06 -11.44 -5.45
C LEU A 97 9.08 -11.63 -6.57
N THR A 98 9.76 -12.77 -6.56
CA THR A 98 10.55 -13.18 -7.72
C THR A 98 9.58 -13.75 -8.73
N PRO A 99 9.56 -13.28 -9.99
CA PRO A 99 8.75 -13.93 -11.01
C PRO A 99 9.18 -15.40 -11.08
N VAL A 100 8.26 -16.31 -10.79
CA VAL A 100 8.47 -17.72 -11.10
C VAL A 100 8.54 -17.78 -12.63
N PRO A 101 9.62 -18.31 -13.22
CA PRO A 101 9.64 -18.49 -14.66
C PRO A 101 8.43 -19.35 -15.04
N ASP A 102 7.60 -18.82 -15.92
CA ASP A 102 6.47 -19.52 -16.51
C ASP A 102 7.05 -20.61 -17.44
N ASP A 103 7.46 -21.74 -16.86
CA ASP A 103 7.73 -22.96 -17.60
C ASP A 103 6.36 -23.40 -18.12
N GLY A 104 6.02 -22.96 -19.33
CA GLY A 104 4.72 -23.14 -19.99
C GLY A 104 4.31 -24.59 -20.18
N ALA A 105 4.03 -25.30 -19.08
CA ALA A 105 3.41 -26.60 -19.05
C ALA A 105 1.91 -26.43 -19.26
N VAL A 106 1.55 -26.17 -20.51
CA VAL A 106 0.25 -26.57 -21.05
C VAL A 106 0.19 -28.10 -20.96
N GLY A 107 -0.64 -28.59 -20.04
CA GLY A 107 -1.12 -29.98 -20.01
C GLY A 107 -2.50 -30.06 -20.63
#